data_AF-A0A445GHI1-F1
#
_entry.id   AF-A0A445GHI1-F1
#
_cell.length_a   1.000
_cell.length_b   1.000
_cell.length_c   1.000
_cell.angle_alpha   90.00
_cell.angle_beta   90.00
_cell.angle_gamma   90.00
#
_symmetry.space_group_name_H-M   'P 1'
#
loop_
_entity.id
_entity.type
_entity.pdbx_description
1 polymer ?
#
loop_
_entity_poly.entity_id
_entity_poly.type
_entity_poly.pdbx_seq_one_letter_code
_entity_poly.pdbx_strand_id
1 'polypeptide(L)'
;MMNVSLCMANSKYEYVKCFEVEDEVMFPNIILVWIKASKLHKPHDLNALKLMNSCAVKVLEEYADVVLAYGFSDEYTFVFKKTSKFYERRASKVLSIFTSFFSSIFVRKWDEFFPYKELQCSPSFHGRVIARASVEALQVYLLWRQNICHLTNLHEQCLWRLVERGMNGKEAWDFIKDFDKKINNVTPEYVRSFEFDSKLMPSTWIVVRIDGCHFHRFSEIHEFVKPNDDRALNLMNLCAVAVLEKFWEDIVFAFGVSDEYSFILKKATNLYQRRANTIISAIVSFFTSTYVRRWKNFFQQSELKYPPSFDGRAVCYPSTEILRTTFHGDKWIATSTINITLVSGS
;
A
#
# COMPACT_ATOMS: atom_id res chain seq x y z
N MET A 1 14.45 43.13 27.15
CA MET A 1 14.23 43.15 25.68
C MET A 1 13.28 42.02 25.34
N MET A 2 12.08 42.36 24.88
CA MET A 2 11.12 41.41 24.31
C MET A 2 11.77 40.68 23.14
N ASN A 3 11.57 39.36 23.05
CA ASN A 3 11.53 38.70 21.76
C ASN A 3 10.22 37.91 21.69
N VAL A 4 9.24 38.55 21.07
CA VAL A 4 7.96 37.99 20.68
C VAL A 4 8.24 37.10 19.47
N SER A 5 8.26 35.79 19.65
CA SER A 5 8.26 34.83 18.55
C SER A 5 6.85 34.28 18.38
N LEU A 6 6.33 34.47 17.17
CA LEU A 6 4.97 34.21 16.67
C LEU A 6 4.20 33.10 17.41
N CYS A 7 3.10 33.48 18.06
CA CYS A 7 1.98 32.57 18.26
C CYS A 7 1.36 32.29 16.89
N MET A 8 1.58 31.09 16.34
CA MET A 8 0.79 30.58 15.23
C MET A 8 -0.67 30.46 15.70
N ALA A 9 -1.63 30.82 14.85
CA ALA A 9 -3.04 30.77 15.19
C ALA A 9 -3.50 29.32 15.43
N ASN A 10 -3.72 28.94 16.70
CA ASN A 10 -4.32 27.65 17.05
C ASN A 10 -5.75 27.61 16.49
N SER A 11 -5.97 26.82 15.44
CA SER A 11 -7.29 26.52 14.92
C SER A 11 -8.12 25.78 16.00
N LYS A 12 -9.42 26.09 16.10
CA LYS A 12 -10.39 25.38 16.97
C LYS A 12 -10.35 23.85 16.81
N TYR A 13 -9.79 23.35 15.71
CA TYR A 13 -9.79 21.95 15.31
C TYR A 13 -8.42 21.27 15.41
N GLU A 14 -7.40 21.94 15.96
CA GLU A 14 -6.04 21.37 16.03
C GLU A 14 -5.95 20.10 16.88
N TYR A 15 -6.85 19.92 17.86
CA TYR A 15 -6.94 18.72 18.69
C TYR A 15 -7.14 17.43 17.88
N VAL A 16 -7.63 17.52 16.64
CA VAL A 16 -7.81 16.38 15.74
C VAL A 16 -6.48 15.69 15.41
N LYS A 17 -5.36 16.44 15.40
CA LYS A 17 -4.02 15.88 15.21
C LYS A 17 -3.63 14.90 16.34
N CYS A 18 -4.22 15.03 17.53
CA CYS A 18 -3.94 14.13 18.65
C CYS A 18 -4.45 12.69 18.45
N PHE A 19 -5.29 12.44 17.43
CA PHE A 19 -5.70 11.08 17.08
C PHE A 19 -4.68 10.37 16.16
N GLU A 20 -3.69 11.08 15.63
CA GLU A 20 -2.62 10.47 14.85
C GLU A 20 -1.74 9.61 15.76
N VAL A 21 -1.43 8.39 15.32
CA VAL A 21 -0.59 7.45 16.06
C VAL A 21 0.84 7.62 15.59
N GLU A 22 1.75 7.83 16.55
CA GLU A 22 3.18 7.74 16.29
C GLU A 22 3.58 6.29 16.02
N ASP A 23 4.23 6.06 14.89
CA ASP A 23 4.60 4.73 14.40
C ASP A 23 6.06 4.65 13.97
N GLU A 24 6.92 5.41 14.66
CA GLU A 24 8.35 5.39 14.43
C GLU A 24 8.95 4.03 14.77
N VAL A 25 9.74 3.48 13.84
CA VAL A 25 10.55 2.29 14.10
C VAL A 25 11.81 2.70 14.88
N MET A 26 11.75 2.55 16.20
CA MET A 26 12.83 2.93 17.11
C MET A 26 14.18 2.33 16.74
N PHE A 27 15.25 3.11 16.91
CA PHE A 27 16.60 2.57 16.93
C PHE A 27 16.78 1.60 18.12
N PRO A 28 17.63 0.56 17.99
CA PRO A 28 18.54 0.25 16.87
C PRO A 28 17.91 -0.70 15.83
N ASN A 29 16.58 -0.78 15.71
CA ASN A 29 15.94 -1.78 14.85
C ASN A 29 16.21 -1.56 13.35
N ILE A 30 16.40 -2.65 12.62
CA ILE A 30 16.44 -2.73 11.16
C ILE A 30 14.99 -2.69 10.66
N ILE A 31 14.72 -1.86 9.66
CA ILE A 31 13.42 -1.75 9.01
C ILE A 31 13.37 -2.78 7.87
N LEU A 32 12.36 -3.64 7.90
CA LEU A 32 12.02 -4.55 6.82
C LEU A 32 10.65 -4.16 6.28
N VAL A 33 10.53 -4.00 4.96
CA VAL A 33 9.25 -3.74 4.30
C VAL A 33 8.86 -5.01 3.56
N TRP A 34 7.81 -5.67 4.03
CA TRP A 34 7.22 -6.82 3.34
C TRP A 34 5.99 -6.36 2.56
N ILE A 35 5.91 -6.74 1.29
CA ILE A 35 4.78 -6.48 0.40
C ILE A 35 4.33 -7.78 -0.26
N LYS A 36 3.04 -7.85 -0.56
CA LYS A 36 2.42 -8.95 -1.28
C LYS A 36 1.34 -8.43 -2.20
N ALA A 37 1.30 -8.96 -3.41
CA ALA A 37 0.31 -8.59 -4.40
C ALA A 37 -1.04 -9.26 -4.10
N SER A 38 -2.11 -8.51 -4.28
CA SER A 38 -3.48 -9.01 -4.17
C SER A 38 -3.88 -9.68 -5.49
N LYS A 39 -4.04 -11.00 -5.49
CA LYS A 39 -4.61 -11.79 -6.60
C LYS A 39 -3.82 -11.73 -7.92
N LEU A 40 -2.52 -12.06 -7.92
CA LEU A 40 -1.86 -12.39 -9.20
C LEU A 40 -2.42 -13.71 -9.74
N HIS A 41 -2.91 -13.69 -10.98
CA HIS A 41 -3.80 -14.73 -11.47
C HIS A 41 -3.14 -16.10 -11.72
N LYS A 42 -1.81 -16.23 -11.62
CA LYS A 42 -1.11 -17.51 -11.70
C LYS A 42 0.23 -17.44 -10.93
N PRO A 43 0.46 -18.29 -9.90
CA PRO A 43 1.68 -18.26 -9.09
C PRO A 43 2.96 -18.67 -9.85
N HIS A 44 2.84 -19.23 -11.07
CA HIS A 44 3.98 -19.71 -11.87
C HIS A 44 4.14 -19.01 -13.22
N ASP A 45 3.50 -17.86 -13.43
CA ASP A 45 3.78 -17.09 -14.63
C ASP A 45 5.20 -16.51 -14.54
N LEU A 46 6.12 -17.08 -15.32
CA LEU A 46 7.52 -16.66 -15.35
C LEU A 46 7.65 -15.17 -15.70
N ASN A 47 6.77 -14.64 -16.55
CA ASN A 47 6.78 -13.21 -16.88
C ASN A 47 6.31 -12.37 -15.69
N ALA A 48 5.34 -12.86 -14.90
CA ALA A 48 4.93 -12.18 -13.68
C ALA A 48 6.06 -12.14 -12.63
N LEU A 49 6.77 -13.26 -12.45
CA LEU A 49 7.95 -13.31 -11.56
C LEU A 49 9.05 -12.37 -12.06
N LYS A 50 9.36 -12.39 -13.35
CA LYS A 50 10.35 -11.46 -13.95
C LYS A 50 9.93 -10.00 -13.80
N LEU A 51 8.64 -9.68 -13.95
CA LEU A 51 8.10 -8.34 -13.73
C LEU A 51 8.28 -7.92 -12.26
N MET A 52 7.90 -8.77 -11.30
CA MET A 52 8.10 -8.51 -9.87
C MET A 52 9.59 -8.29 -9.54
N ASN A 53 10.48 -9.11 -10.08
CA ASN A 53 11.93 -8.94 -9.94
C ASN A 53 12.40 -7.61 -10.53
N SER A 54 11.91 -7.25 -11.72
CA SER A 54 12.24 -6.00 -12.41
C SER A 54 11.74 -4.77 -11.63
N CYS A 55 10.64 -4.89 -10.88
CA CYS A 55 10.16 -3.86 -9.96
C CYS A 55 11.07 -3.75 -8.72
N ALA A 56 11.45 -4.90 -8.12
CA ALA A 56 12.35 -4.92 -6.97
C ALA A 56 13.74 -4.34 -7.28
N VAL A 57 14.27 -4.58 -8.49
CA VAL A 57 15.51 -3.93 -8.96
C VAL A 57 15.33 -2.40 -9.01
N LYS A 58 14.20 -1.89 -9.49
CA LYS A 58 13.94 -0.44 -9.48
C LYS A 58 13.83 0.14 -8.07
N VAL A 59 13.30 -0.61 -7.11
CA VAL A 59 13.30 -0.21 -5.70
C VAL A 59 14.74 -0.07 -5.16
N LEU A 60 15.61 -1.03 -5.49
CA LEU A 60 17.03 -0.99 -5.08
C LEU A 60 17.80 0.16 -5.74
N GLU A 61 17.47 0.49 -7.00
CA GLU A 61 18.07 1.64 -7.71
C GLU A 61 17.59 2.99 -7.16
N GLU A 62 16.30 3.11 -6.83
CA GLU A 62 15.69 4.36 -6.36
C GLU A 62 16.06 4.66 -4.89
N TYR A 63 16.04 3.65 -4.03
CA TYR A 63 16.20 3.82 -2.59
C TYR A 63 17.54 3.25 -2.12
N ALA A 64 18.57 4.10 -2.10
CA ALA A 64 19.95 3.73 -1.70
C ALA A 64 20.11 3.18 -0.27
N ASP A 65 19.08 3.34 0.58
CA ASP A 65 19.04 2.78 1.93
C ASP A 65 18.59 1.32 1.96
N VAL A 66 18.01 0.80 0.88
CA VAL A 66 17.66 -0.63 0.75
C VAL A 66 18.90 -1.40 0.31
N VAL A 67 19.28 -2.39 1.11
CA VAL A 67 20.51 -3.19 0.89
C VAL A 67 20.24 -4.59 0.37
N LEU A 68 19.01 -5.09 0.54
CA LEU A 68 18.63 -6.43 0.14
C LEU A 68 17.15 -6.45 -0.23
N ALA A 69 16.83 -7.18 -1.30
CA ALA A 69 15.47 -7.56 -1.65
C ALA A 69 15.41 -9.07 -1.81
N TYR A 70 14.45 -9.71 -1.15
CA TYR A 70 14.17 -11.15 -1.28
C TYR A 70 12.69 -11.33 -1.60
N GLY A 71 12.37 -12.01 -2.69
CA GLY A 71 10.99 -12.24 -3.10
C GLY A 71 10.81 -13.59 -3.76
N PHE A 72 9.59 -14.10 -3.66
CA PHE A 72 9.14 -15.33 -4.31
C PHE A 72 7.62 -15.26 -4.49
N SER A 73 7.09 -16.00 -5.47
CA SER A 73 5.66 -15.97 -5.80
C SER A 73 5.15 -14.53 -6.01
N ASP A 74 4.22 -14.07 -5.18
CA ASP A 74 3.57 -12.76 -5.25
C ASP A 74 4.05 -11.77 -4.17
N GLU A 75 5.19 -12.04 -3.51
CA GLU A 75 5.67 -11.25 -2.39
C GLU A 75 7.15 -10.88 -2.42
N TYR A 76 7.49 -9.81 -1.69
CA TYR A 76 8.84 -9.28 -1.54
C TYR A 76 9.08 -8.77 -0.12
N THR A 77 10.29 -8.97 0.38
CA THR A 77 10.85 -8.31 1.56
C THR A 77 12.01 -7.43 1.13
N PHE A 78 11.98 -6.16 1.53
CA PHE A 78 13.08 -5.20 1.37
C PHE A 78 13.70 -4.90 2.73
N VAL A 79 15.04 -4.88 2.80
CA VAL A 79 15.79 -4.65 4.04
C VAL A 79 16.53 -3.33 3.95
N PHE A 80 16.30 -2.46 4.93
CA PHE A 80 16.99 -1.17 5.03
C PHE A 80 18.30 -1.30 5.81
N LYS A 81 19.23 -0.37 5.56
CA LYS A 81 20.39 -0.15 6.45
C LYS A 81 19.89 0.14 7.87
N LYS A 82 20.57 -0.43 8.87
CA LYS A 82 20.28 -0.20 10.30
C LYS A 82 20.27 1.30 10.67
N THR A 83 21.12 2.08 10.00
CA THR A 83 21.30 3.52 10.20
C THR A 83 20.32 4.39 9.41
N SER A 84 19.43 3.80 8.61
CA SER A 84 18.50 4.56 7.75
C SER A 84 17.65 5.52 8.57
N LYS A 85 17.50 6.74 8.05
CA LYS A 85 16.58 7.77 8.57
C LYS A 85 15.45 8.06 7.59
N PHE A 86 15.20 7.15 6.66
CA PHE A 86 14.22 7.30 5.59
C PHE A 86 12.85 7.67 6.18
N TYR A 87 12.32 8.85 5.81
CA TYR A 87 11.08 9.44 6.35
C TYR A 87 10.95 9.39 7.87
N GLU A 88 12.01 9.73 8.59
CA GLU A 88 12.03 9.72 10.07
C GLU A 88 11.61 8.36 10.64
N ARG A 89 11.79 7.28 9.84
CA ARG A 89 11.50 5.90 10.23
C ARG A 89 10.04 5.64 10.59
N ARG A 90 9.12 6.50 10.16
CA ARG A 90 7.67 6.31 10.32
C ARG A 90 7.18 5.13 9.49
N ALA A 91 6.70 4.08 10.13
CA ALA A 91 6.36 2.81 9.49
C ALA A 91 5.32 2.98 8.36
N SER A 92 4.25 3.72 8.61
CA SER A 92 3.18 4.04 7.65
C SER A 92 3.75 4.68 6.39
N LYS A 93 4.54 5.76 6.53
CA LYS A 93 5.17 6.47 5.41
C LYS A 93 6.10 5.57 4.61
N VAL A 94 7.02 4.88 5.30
CA VAL A 94 7.97 3.96 4.67
C VAL A 94 7.21 2.93 3.82
N LEU A 95 6.18 2.30 4.39
CA LEU A 95 5.38 1.27 3.71
C LEU A 95 4.56 1.81 2.54
N SER A 96 3.83 2.91 2.74
CA SER A 96 2.95 3.48 1.71
C SER A 96 3.74 3.97 0.52
N ILE A 97 4.90 4.62 0.74
CA ILE A 97 5.75 5.11 -0.34
C ILE A 97 6.33 3.93 -1.12
N PHE A 98 6.80 2.88 -0.43
CA PHE A 98 7.30 1.66 -1.09
C PHE A 98 6.23 0.97 -1.94
N THR A 99 5.06 0.75 -1.36
CA THR A 99 3.96 0.05 -2.04
C THR A 99 3.41 0.88 -3.19
N SER A 100 3.33 2.21 -3.03
CA SER A 100 3.03 3.15 -4.10
C SER A 100 4.03 3.03 -5.25
N PHE A 101 5.33 3.19 -4.98
CA PHE A 101 6.38 3.12 -6.00
C PHE A 101 6.47 1.75 -6.67
N PHE A 102 6.38 0.66 -5.90
CA PHE A 102 6.40 -0.68 -6.47
C PHE A 102 5.21 -0.90 -7.42
N SER A 103 4.01 -0.48 -7.01
CA SER A 103 2.80 -0.63 -7.82
C SER A 103 2.83 0.22 -9.10
N SER A 104 3.43 1.41 -9.06
CA SER A 104 3.56 2.27 -10.22
C SER A 104 4.55 1.71 -11.25
N ILE A 105 5.71 1.21 -10.79
CA ILE A 105 6.68 0.53 -11.66
C ILE A 105 6.07 -0.74 -12.26
N PHE A 106 5.30 -1.50 -11.49
CA PHE A 106 4.63 -2.70 -11.99
C PHE A 106 3.72 -2.38 -13.17
N VAL A 107 2.90 -1.33 -13.08
CA VAL A 107 2.02 -0.90 -14.17
C VAL A 107 2.83 -0.39 -15.37
N ARG A 108 3.85 0.44 -15.14
CA ARG A 108 4.67 0.99 -16.23
C ARG A 108 5.38 -0.07 -17.04
N LYS A 109 5.91 -1.10 -16.37
CA LYS A 109 6.66 -2.18 -17.00
C LYS A 109 5.78 -3.30 -17.53
N TRP A 110 4.46 -3.26 -17.31
CA TRP A 110 3.56 -4.36 -17.67
C TRP A 110 3.72 -4.79 -19.14
N ASP A 111 3.71 -3.82 -20.07
CA ASP A 111 3.77 -4.08 -21.51
C ASP A 111 5.12 -4.69 -21.94
N GLU A 112 6.21 -4.49 -21.18
CA GLU A 112 7.52 -5.10 -21.42
C GLU A 112 7.49 -6.63 -21.20
N PHE A 113 6.64 -7.10 -20.28
CA PHE A 113 6.54 -8.53 -19.90
C PHE A 113 5.28 -9.20 -20.46
N PHE A 114 4.26 -8.41 -20.82
CA PHE A 114 2.96 -8.88 -21.31
C PHE A 114 2.50 -8.10 -22.55
N PRO A 115 3.27 -8.12 -23.66
CA PRO A 115 3.04 -7.26 -24.83
C PRO A 115 1.69 -7.49 -25.54
N TYR A 116 1.12 -8.69 -25.41
CA TYR A 116 -0.14 -9.08 -26.05
C TYR A 116 -1.31 -9.20 -25.07
N LYS A 117 -1.11 -8.79 -23.81
CA LYS A 117 -2.12 -8.92 -22.77
C LYS A 117 -2.29 -7.60 -22.06
N GLU A 118 -3.42 -6.95 -22.28
CA GLU A 118 -3.75 -5.71 -21.59
C GLU A 118 -3.93 -5.94 -20.07
N LEU A 119 -3.42 -5.00 -19.27
CA LEU A 119 -3.65 -4.98 -17.82
C LEU A 119 -5.12 -4.65 -17.53
N GLN A 120 -5.91 -5.69 -17.25
CA GLN A 120 -7.36 -5.57 -17.04
C GLN A 120 -7.75 -4.76 -15.80
N CYS A 121 -7.02 -4.95 -14.70
CA CYS A 121 -7.27 -4.25 -13.43
C CYS A 121 -5.98 -3.70 -12.84
N SER A 122 -6.07 -2.59 -12.12
CA SER A 122 -4.90 -2.03 -11.45
C SER A 122 -4.47 -2.96 -10.31
N PRO A 123 -3.18 -3.32 -10.21
CA PRO A 123 -2.70 -4.19 -9.14
C PRO A 123 -2.82 -3.48 -7.78
N SER A 124 -3.03 -4.25 -6.72
CA SER A 124 -2.98 -3.74 -5.35
C SER A 124 -1.99 -4.57 -4.57
N PHE A 125 -1.11 -3.90 -3.83
CA PHE A 125 -0.10 -4.52 -2.98
C PHE A 125 -0.39 -4.13 -1.55
N HIS A 126 -0.53 -5.12 -0.69
CA HIS A 126 -0.62 -4.89 0.74
C HIS A 126 0.69 -5.29 1.40
N GLY A 127 1.01 -4.70 2.53
CA GLY A 127 2.27 -4.94 3.19
C GLY A 127 2.28 -4.58 4.65
N ARG A 128 3.46 -4.71 5.25
CA ARG A 128 3.74 -4.38 6.65
C ARG A 128 5.19 -3.97 6.83
N VAL A 129 5.42 -3.15 7.84
CA VAL A 129 6.77 -2.86 8.34
C VAL A 129 7.08 -3.80 9.49
N ILE A 130 8.28 -4.36 9.45
CA ILE A 130 8.78 -5.30 10.43
C ILE A 130 10.07 -4.70 11.01
N ALA A 131 10.15 -4.60 12.33
CA ALA A 131 11.32 -4.11 13.04
C ALA A 131 12.16 -5.27 13.60
N ARG A 132 13.48 -5.27 13.37
CA ARG A 132 14.38 -6.32 13.89
C ARG A 132 15.60 -5.74 14.59
N ALA A 133 15.83 -6.15 15.84
CA ALA A 133 16.88 -5.57 16.67
C ALA A 133 18.32 -5.90 16.22
N SER A 134 18.52 -7.04 15.53
CA SER A 134 19.85 -7.55 15.20
C SER A 134 19.92 -8.20 13.81
N VAL A 135 21.15 -8.43 13.34
CA VAL A 135 21.42 -9.09 12.05
C VAL A 135 21.07 -10.57 12.13
N GLU A 136 21.25 -11.21 13.28
CA GLU A 136 20.89 -12.61 13.54
C GLU A 136 19.36 -12.77 13.43
N ALA A 137 18.60 -11.86 14.05
CA ALA A 137 17.14 -11.88 13.93
C ALA A 137 16.67 -11.67 12.48
N LEU A 138 17.38 -10.84 11.70
CA LEU A 138 17.15 -10.67 10.27
C LEU A 138 17.46 -11.96 9.49
N GLN A 139 18.58 -12.63 9.76
CA GLN A 139 18.95 -13.89 9.11
C GLN A 139 17.90 -14.98 9.37
N VAL A 140 17.45 -15.13 10.63
CA VAL A 140 16.38 -16.07 10.98
C VAL A 140 15.10 -15.76 10.22
N TYR A 141 14.74 -14.48 10.10
CA TYR A 141 13.56 -14.07 9.31
C TYR A 141 13.70 -14.43 7.82
N LEU A 142 14.86 -14.17 7.21
CA LEU A 142 15.09 -14.47 5.79
C LEU A 142 15.14 -15.98 5.51
N LEU A 143 15.80 -16.76 6.38
CA LEU A 143 15.80 -18.22 6.33
C LEU A 143 14.37 -18.76 6.44
N TRP A 144 13.55 -18.17 7.31
CA TRP A 144 12.14 -18.52 7.40
C TRP A 144 11.38 -18.23 6.09
N ARG A 145 11.58 -17.06 5.47
CA ARG A 145 10.96 -16.76 4.16
C ARG A 145 11.41 -17.75 3.08
N GLN A 146 12.68 -18.13 3.07
CA GLN A 146 13.23 -19.12 2.14
C GLN A 146 12.65 -20.51 2.37
N ASN A 147 12.45 -20.92 3.61
CA ASN A 147 11.81 -22.19 3.93
C ASN A 147 10.34 -22.22 3.46
N ILE A 148 9.60 -21.12 3.66
CA ILE A 148 8.25 -20.99 3.08
C ILE A 148 8.30 -21.13 1.56
N CYS A 149 9.18 -20.40 0.88
CA CYS A 149 9.36 -20.50 -0.57
C CYS A 149 9.59 -21.95 -1.02
N HIS A 150 10.50 -22.66 -0.35
CA HIS A 150 10.82 -24.04 -0.68
C HIS A 150 9.60 -24.97 -0.54
N LEU A 151 8.91 -24.88 0.60
CA LEU A 151 7.77 -25.73 0.92
C LEU A 151 6.56 -25.42 0.03
N THR A 152 6.25 -24.14 -0.19
CA THR A 152 5.17 -23.73 -1.10
C THR A 152 5.46 -24.18 -2.53
N ASN A 153 6.68 -23.97 -3.03
CA ASN A 153 7.03 -24.42 -4.39
C ASN A 153 6.96 -25.94 -4.52
N LEU A 154 7.44 -26.70 -3.53
CA LEU A 154 7.32 -28.16 -3.53
C LEU A 154 5.85 -28.60 -3.57
N HIS A 155 5.01 -28.02 -2.72
CA HIS A 155 3.58 -28.31 -2.67
C HIS A 155 2.90 -28.00 -4.00
N GLU A 156 3.15 -26.81 -4.58
CA GLU A 156 2.58 -26.40 -5.87
C GLU A 156 3.05 -27.29 -7.03
N GLN A 157 4.34 -27.65 -7.08
CA GLN A 157 4.86 -28.58 -8.09
C GLN A 157 4.19 -29.96 -7.98
N CYS A 158 4.05 -30.50 -6.77
CA CYS A 158 3.33 -31.76 -6.56
C CYS A 158 1.87 -31.65 -7.02
N LEU A 159 1.17 -30.58 -6.64
CA LEU A 159 -0.23 -30.34 -7.04
C LEU A 159 -0.38 -30.35 -8.56
N TRP A 160 0.39 -29.53 -9.27
CA TRP A 160 0.26 -29.42 -10.72
C TRP A 160 0.69 -30.68 -11.45
N ARG A 161 1.68 -31.42 -10.96
CA ARG A 161 2.03 -32.74 -11.51
C ARG A 161 0.91 -33.77 -11.39
N LEU A 162 0.12 -33.72 -10.32
CA LEU A 162 -1.06 -34.59 -10.17
C LEU A 162 -2.19 -34.17 -11.12
N VAL A 163 -2.41 -32.86 -11.27
CA VAL A 163 -3.39 -32.32 -12.23
C VAL A 163 -3.01 -32.67 -13.67
N GLU A 164 -1.74 -32.55 -14.04
CA GLU A 164 -1.21 -32.95 -15.35
C GLU A 164 -1.41 -34.45 -15.63
N ARG A 165 -1.45 -35.29 -14.59
CA ARG A 165 -1.72 -36.73 -14.68
C ARG A 165 -3.20 -37.09 -14.74
N GLY A 166 -4.09 -36.10 -14.80
CA GLY A 166 -5.52 -36.28 -14.98
C GLY A 166 -6.35 -36.25 -13.70
N MET A 167 -5.74 -35.99 -12.54
CA MET A 167 -6.52 -35.73 -11.32
C MET A 167 -7.19 -34.36 -11.43
N ASN A 168 -8.41 -34.22 -10.90
CA ASN A 168 -9.00 -32.88 -10.83
C ASN A 168 -8.31 -32.04 -9.73
N GLY A 169 -8.35 -30.72 -9.85
CA GLY A 169 -7.62 -29.83 -8.93
C GLY A 169 -8.02 -29.97 -7.47
N LYS A 170 -9.28 -30.32 -7.18
CA LYS A 170 -9.77 -30.52 -5.82
C LYS A 170 -9.26 -31.84 -5.23
N GLU A 171 -9.30 -32.92 -6.00
CA GLU A 171 -8.74 -34.23 -5.64
C GLU A 171 -7.24 -34.16 -5.40
N ALA A 172 -6.50 -33.50 -6.30
CA ALA A 172 -5.07 -33.30 -6.15
C ALA A 172 -4.74 -32.52 -4.87
N TRP A 173 -5.52 -31.49 -4.55
CA TRP A 173 -5.37 -30.73 -3.31
C TRP A 173 -5.68 -31.57 -2.08
N ASP A 174 -6.79 -32.31 -2.10
CA ASP A 174 -7.20 -33.19 -1.00
C ASP A 174 -6.18 -34.33 -0.75
N PHE A 175 -5.46 -34.76 -1.78
CA PHE A 175 -4.41 -35.77 -1.68
C PHE A 175 -3.15 -35.26 -0.96
N ILE A 176 -2.79 -33.98 -1.15
CA ILE A 176 -1.55 -33.40 -0.59
C ILE A 176 -1.75 -32.53 0.65
N LYS A 177 -2.99 -32.16 1.01
CA LYS A 177 -3.30 -31.23 2.12
C LYS A 177 -2.72 -31.64 3.48
N ASP A 178 -2.51 -32.94 3.73
CA ASP A 178 -1.96 -33.41 5.01
C ASP A 178 -0.44 -33.18 5.13
N PHE A 179 0.27 -32.94 4.02
CA PHE A 179 1.64 -32.42 4.06
C PHE A 179 1.69 -30.99 4.60
N ASP A 180 0.63 -30.20 4.36
CA ASP A 180 0.52 -28.80 4.73
C ASP A 180 0.41 -28.59 6.26
N LYS A 181 -0.18 -29.56 6.98
CA LYS A 181 -0.21 -29.57 8.45
C LYS A 181 1.19 -29.68 9.07
N LYS A 182 2.13 -30.38 8.42
CA LYS A 182 3.52 -30.45 8.89
C LYS A 182 4.24 -29.11 8.70
N ILE A 183 3.95 -28.37 7.64
CA ILE A 183 4.54 -27.05 7.36
C ILE A 183 4.14 -26.03 8.44
N ASN A 184 2.86 -25.96 8.77
CA ASN A 184 2.34 -25.02 9.78
C ASN A 184 2.72 -25.37 11.23
N ASN A 185 3.03 -26.64 11.51
CA ASN A 185 3.51 -27.08 12.83
C ASN A 185 5.00 -26.76 13.06
N VAL A 186 5.77 -26.53 12.00
CA VAL A 186 7.22 -26.24 12.10
C VAL A 186 7.48 -24.75 12.32
N THR A 187 6.48 -23.88 12.18
CA THR A 187 6.66 -22.44 12.37
C THR A 187 6.75 -22.12 13.87
N PRO A 188 7.93 -21.75 14.40
CA PRO A 188 8.09 -21.50 15.83
C PRO A 188 7.20 -20.34 16.29
N GLU A 189 6.71 -20.35 17.53
CA GLU A 189 5.90 -19.25 18.08
C GLU A 189 6.63 -17.89 18.02
N TYR A 190 7.96 -17.89 18.16
CA TYR A 190 8.79 -16.71 17.95
C TYR A 190 8.66 -16.14 16.52
N VAL A 191 8.43 -16.98 15.51
CA VAL A 191 8.16 -16.51 14.14
C VAL A 191 6.74 -15.94 14.01
N ARG A 192 5.76 -16.41 14.78
CA ARG A 192 4.45 -15.74 14.85
C ARG A 192 4.54 -14.36 15.49
N SER A 193 5.48 -14.15 16.42
CA SER A 193 5.76 -12.81 16.96
C SER A 193 6.24 -11.82 15.88
N PHE A 194 6.77 -12.33 14.76
CA PHE A 194 7.15 -11.50 13.61
C PHE A 194 5.95 -10.91 12.87
N GLU A 195 4.77 -11.44 13.13
CA GLU A 195 3.54 -11.10 12.43
C GLU A 195 2.65 -10.14 13.22
N PHE A 196 3.10 -9.69 14.40
CA PHE A 196 2.37 -8.72 15.20
C PHE A 196 2.23 -7.41 14.42
N ASP A 197 0.99 -7.07 14.08
CA ASP A 197 0.62 -5.86 13.36
C ASP A 197 -0.38 -5.11 14.24
N SER A 198 -0.18 -3.81 14.40
CA SER A 198 -1.06 -2.99 15.23
C SER A 198 -2.45 -2.96 14.59
N LYS A 199 -3.44 -3.42 15.35
CA LYS A 199 -4.84 -3.36 14.94
C LYS A 199 -5.43 -2.03 15.36
N LEU A 200 -6.13 -1.40 14.42
CA LEU A 200 -6.90 -0.20 14.68
C LEU A 200 -8.04 -0.51 15.65
N MET A 201 -8.34 0.44 16.54
CA MET A 201 -9.35 0.25 17.59
C MET A 201 -10.69 -0.23 17.01
N PRO A 202 -11.36 -1.22 17.61
CA PRO A 202 -12.69 -1.65 17.18
C PRO A 202 -13.73 -0.53 17.32
N SER A 203 -14.81 -0.60 16.54
CA SER A 203 -15.98 0.31 16.61
C SER A 203 -15.69 1.80 16.39
N THR A 204 -14.50 2.14 15.89
CA THR A 204 -14.13 3.50 15.44
C THR A 204 -14.24 3.63 13.92
N TRP A 205 -14.58 4.83 13.46
CA TRP A 205 -14.38 5.19 12.05
C TRP A 205 -12.89 5.17 11.76
N ILE A 206 -12.49 4.63 10.60
CA ILE A 206 -11.10 4.71 10.14
C ILE A 206 -11.07 5.70 8.98
N VAL A 207 -10.21 6.70 9.07
CA VAL A 207 -9.91 7.59 7.94
C VAL A 207 -8.52 7.25 7.44
N VAL A 208 -8.45 6.77 6.20
CA VAL A 208 -7.20 6.56 5.49
C VAL A 208 -6.96 7.77 4.62
N ARG A 209 -6.00 8.60 5.00
CA ARG A 209 -5.57 9.73 4.19
C ARG A 209 -4.38 9.31 3.35
N ILE A 210 -4.41 9.64 2.07
CA ILE A 210 -3.30 9.54 1.13
C ILE A 210 -2.85 10.95 0.73
N ASP A 211 -1.56 11.11 0.51
CA ASP A 211 -0.90 12.40 0.31
C ASP A 211 0.18 12.29 -0.77
N GLY A 212 0.28 13.29 -1.64
CA GLY A 212 1.19 13.32 -2.77
C GLY A 212 2.64 13.53 -2.31
N CYS A 213 3.48 12.51 -2.43
CA CYS A 213 4.87 12.62 -2.02
C CYS A 213 5.66 13.50 -3.00
N HIS A 214 6.13 14.67 -2.54
CA HIS A 214 6.82 15.67 -3.35
C HIS A 214 6.02 16.12 -4.59
N PHE A 215 4.70 16.23 -4.45
CA PHE A 215 3.82 16.46 -5.59
C PHE A 215 3.99 17.85 -6.23
N HIS A 216 4.48 18.85 -5.50
CA HIS A 216 4.87 20.14 -6.07
C HIS A 216 5.88 19.96 -7.21
N ARG A 217 6.98 19.24 -6.95
CA ARG A 217 8.00 18.90 -7.95
C ARG A 217 7.41 18.06 -9.10
N PHE A 218 6.52 17.12 -8.79
CA PHE A 218 5.82 16.31 -9.80
C PHE A 218 4.99 17.18 -10.75
N SER A 219 4.23 18.13 -10.20
CA SER A 219 3.39 19.05 -10.97
C SER A 219 4.20 20.01 -11.83
N GLU A 220 5.37 20.46 -11.37
CA GLU A 220 6.29 21.31 -12.13
C GLU A 220 6.90 20.55 -13.31
N ILE A 221 7.43 19.35 -13.06
CA ILE A 221 8.08 18.54 -14.09
C ILE A 221 7.10 18.09 -15.18
N HIS A 222 5.83 17.88 -14.83
CA HIS A 222 4.77 17.51 -15.77
C HIS A 222 3.95 18.72 -16.24
N GLU A 223 4.38 19.95 -15.94
CA GLU A 223 3.83 21.21 -16.49
C GLU A 223 2.32 21.35 -16.23
N PHE A 224 1.89 21.09 -15.00
CA PHE A 224 0.50 21.25 -14.60
C PHE A 224 0.09 22.71 -14.61
N VAL A 225 -1.11 22.99 -15.11
CA VAL A 225 -1.71 24.33 -15.10
C VAL A 225 -1.93 24.78 -13.64
N LYS A 226 -1.57 26.02 -13.35
CA LYS A 226 -1.73 26.64 -12.02
C LYS A 226 -2.89 27.65 -12.03
N PRO A 227 -3.63 27.81 -10.91
CA PRO A 227 -3.44 27.12 -9.63
C PRO A 227 -3.93 25.67 -9.62
N ASN A 228 -4.89 25.34 -10.50
CA ASN A 228 -5.51 24.01 -10.58
C ASN A 228 -5.45 23.50 -12.03
N ASP A 229 -5.03 22.25 -12.20
CA ASP A 229 -5.09 21.54 -13.49
C ASP A 229 -6.24 20.54 -13.45
N ASP A 230 -7.30 20.81 -14.22
CA ASP A 230 -8.50 19.96 -14.26
C ASP A 230 -8.18 18.52 -14.67
N ARG A 231 -7.15 18.29 -15.50
CA ARG A 231 -6.76 16.94 -15.93
C ARG A 231 -6.20 16.16 -14.76
N ALA A 232 -5.34 16.81 -13.95
CA ALA A 232 -4.76 16.21 -12.76
C ALA A 232 -5.83 15.90 -11.70
N LEU A 233 -6.72 16.87 -11.44
CA LEU A 233 -7.81 16.70 -10.48
C LEU A 233 -8.78 15.58 -10.92
N ASN A 234 -9.18 15.57 -12.18
CA ASN A 234 -10.08 14.52 -12.70
C ASN A 234 -9.42 13.13 -12.70
N LEU A 235 -8.11 13.04 -12.93
CA LEU A 235 -7.38 11.77 -12.78
C LEU A 235 -7.37 11.30 -11.32
N MET A 236 -7.10 12.19 -10.36
CA MET A 236 -7.18 11.88 -8.93
C MET A 236 -8.59 11.44 -8.51
N ASN A 237 -9.63 12.13 -8.99
CA ASN A 237 -11.03 11.77 -8.75
C ASN A 237 -11.35 10.37 -9.28
N LEU A 238 -10.93 10.07 -10.50
CA LEU A 238 -11.14 8.75 -11.10
C LEU A 238 -10.44 7.66 -10.29
N CYS A 239 -9.25 7.92 -9.75
CA CYS A 239 -8.55 6.99 -8.87
C CYS A 239 -9.32 6.77 -7.56
N ALA A 240 -9.89 7.83 -6.98
CA ALA A 240 -10.70 7.74 -5.77
C ALA A 240 -12.00 6.94 -6.01
N VAL A 241 -12.67 7.15 -7.15
CA VAL A 241 -13.83 6.36 -7.56
C VAL A 241 -13.47 4.88 -7.68
N ALA A 242 -12.35 4.56 -8.34
CA ALA A 242 -11.90 3.18 -8.46
C ALA A 242 -11.61 2.53 -7.08
N VAL A 243 -11.05 3.28 -6.13
CA VAL A 243 -10.86 2.80 -4.75
C VAL A 243 -12.20 2.52 -4.08
N LEU A 244 -13.19 3.42 -4.21
CA LEU A 244 -14.53 3.22 -3.68
C LEU A 244 -15.19 1.98 -4.28
N GLU A 245 -15.10 1.78 -5.60
CA GLU A 245 -15.64 0.59 -6.27
C GLU A 245 -14.97 -0.70 -5.80
N LYS A 246 -13.64 -0.68 -5.62
CA LYS A 246 -12.88 -1.87 -5.17
C LYS A 246 -13.22 -2.28 -3.74
N PHE A 247 -13.43 -1.30 -2.86
CA PHE A 247 -13.65 -1.51 -1.42
C PHE A 247 -15.06 -1.06 -0.99
N TRP A 248 -16.05 -1.19 -1.87
CA TRP A 248 -17.40 -0.64 -1.70
C TRP A 248 -18.12 -1.15 -0.45
N GLU A 249 -17.79 -2.36 0.01
CA GLU A 249 -18.37 -2.92 1.24
C GLU A 249 -17.88 -2.19 2.50
N ASP A 250 -16.69 -1.59 2.47
CA ASP A 250 -15.99 -1.08 3.65
C ASP A 250 -15.83 0.44 3.67
N ILE A 251 -15.56 1.05 2.52
CA ILE A 251 -15.38 2.50 2.37
C ILE A 251 -16.74 3.13 2.02
N VAL A 252 -17.18 4.08 2.86
CA VAL A 252 -18.49 4.73 2.70
C VAL A 252 -18.39 6.08 1.99
N PHE A 253 -17.21 6.70 1.99
CA PHE A 253 -17.03 8.05 1.49
C PHE A 253 -15.56 8.32 1.17
N ALA A 254 -15.31 9.12 0.13
CA ALA A 254 -13.99 9.64 -0.18
C ALA A 254 -14.08 11.16 -0.46
N PHE A 255 -13.04 11.89 -0.08
CA PHE A 255 -12.93 13.33 -0.31
C PHE A 255 -11.49 13.71 -0.59
N GLY A 256 -11.25 14.61 -1.54
CA GLY A 256 -9.90 15.07 -1.88
C GLY A 256 -9.80 16.57 -2.03
N VAL A 257 -8.60 17.07 -1.75
CA VAL A 257 -8.20 18.48 -1.91
C VAL A 257 -6.78 18.48 -2.46
N SER A 258 -6.55 19.19 -3.57
CA SER A 258 -5.23 19.23 -4.23
C SER A 258 -4.73 17.82 -4.59
N ASP A 259 -3.67 17.36 -3.93
CA ASP A 259 -2.95 16.11 -4.12
C ASP A 259 -3.25 15.09 -3.01
N GLU A 260 -4.22 15.38 -2.16
CA GLU A 260 -4.61 14.55 -1.02
C GLU A 260 -6.00 13.94 -1.19
N TYR A 261 -6.20 12.76 -0.63
CA TYR A 261 -7.51 12.10 -0.54
C TYR A 261 -7.69 11.42 0.81
N SER A 262 -8.88 11.52 1.38
CA SER A 262 -9.29 10.85 2.61
C SER A 262 -10.41 9.87 2.32
N PHE A 263 -10.20 8.59 2.66
CA PHE A 263 -11.17 7.51 2.54
C PHE A 263 -11.71 7.14 3.91
N ILE A 264 -13.03 7.18 4.09
CA ILE A 264 -13.70 6.91 5.35
C ILE A 264 -14.27 5.49 5.33
N LEU A 265 -13.78 4.65 6.23
CA LEU A 265 -14.25 3.28 6.39
C LEU A 265 -15.25 3.18 7.54
N LYS A 266 -16.29 2.36 7.36
CA LYS A 266 -17.37 2.14 8.33
C LYS A 266 -16.84 1.61 9.67
N LYS A 267 -17.45 2.02 10.78
CA LYS A 267 -17.10 1.56 12.15
C LYS A 267 -17.00 0.04 12.27
N ALA A 268 -17.93 -0.66 11.64
CA ALA A 268 -18.05 -2.12 11.67
C ALA A 268 -17.13 -2.84 10.67
N THR A 269 -16.26 -2.14 9.94
CA THR A 269 -15.37 -2.79 8.97
C THR A 269 -14.44 -3.77 9.67
N ASN A 270 -14.27 -4.94 9.04
CA ASN A 270 -13.24 -5.90 9.38
C ASN A 270 -12.23 -6.07 8.23
N LEU A 271 -12.16 -5.09 7.32
CA LEU A 271 -11.24 -5.08 6.19
C LEU A 271 -9.82 -5.36 6.70
N TYR A 272 -9.19 -6.39 6.14
CA TYR A 272 -7.86 -6.87 6.53
C TYR A 272 -7.65 -7.06 8.05
N GLN A 273 -8.71 -7.43 8.78
CA GLN A 273 -8.69 -7.58 10.24
C GLN A 273 -8.29 -6.29 10.99
N ARG A 274 -8.62 -5.13 10.39
CA ARG A 274 -8.30 -3.78 10.90
C ARG A 274 -6.79 -3.52 11.08
N ARG A 275 -5.94 -4.23 10.34
CA ARG A 275 -4.49 -3.99 10.34
C ARG A 275 -4.18 -2.72 9.56
N ALA A 276 -3.67 -1.70 10.26
CA ALA A 276 -3.45 -0.37 9.67
C ALA A 276 -2.54 -0.44 8.44
N ASN A 277 -1.39 -1.10 8.57
CA ASN A 277 -0.40 -1.27 7.51
C ASN A 277 -1.00 -1.91 6.25
N THR A 278 -1.78 -2.98 6.44
CA THR A 278 -2.39 -3.72 5.33
C THR A 278 -3.45 -2.87 4.62
N ILE A 279 -4.30 -2.15 5.36
CA ILE A 279 -5.31 -1.26 4.79
C ILE A 279 -4.66 -0.11 4.02
N ILE A 280 -3.71 0.60 4.65
CA ILE A 280 -3.04 1.77 4.07
C ILE A 280 -2.36 1.38 2.75
N SER A 281 -1.51 0.35 2.79
CA SER A 281 -0.77 -0.11 1.60
C SER A 281 -1.68 -0.59 0.48
N ALA A 282 -2.76 -1.32 0.78
CA ALA A 282 -3.70 -1.81 -0.22
C ALA A 282 -4.42 -0.67 -0.96
N ILE A 283 -4.88 0.36 -0.22
CA ILE A 283 -5.54 1.54 -0.78
C ILE A 283 -4.53 2.38 -1.58
N VAL A 284 -3.37 2.72 -0.99
CA VAL A 284 -2.35 3.55 -1.62
C VAL A 284 -1.84 2.91 -2.92
N SER A 285 -1.44 1.64 -2.88
CA SER A 285 -0.94 0.95 -4.08
C SER A 285 -1.99 0.83 -5.19
N PHE A 286 -3.26 0.62 -4.83
CA PHE A 286 -4.34 0.56 -5.82
C PHE A 286 -4.63 1.95 -6.42
N PHE A 287 -4.59 2.99 -5.60
CA PHE A 287 -4.73 4.37 -6.05
C PHE A 287 -3.60 4.74 -7.02
N THR A 288 -2.34 4.52 -6.63
CA THR A 288 -1.17 4.85 -7.46
C THR A 288 -1.14 4.07 -8.76
N SER A 289 -1.38 2.76 -8.72
CA SER A 289 -1.40 1.94 -9.93
C SER A 289 -2.52 2.37 -10.89
N THR A 290 -3.69 2.77 -10.37
CA THR A 290 -4.77 3.33 -11.18
C THR A 290 -4.38 4.66 -11.79
N TYR A 291 -3.72 5.54 -11.03
CA TYR A 291 -3.22 6.83 -11.51
C TYR A 291 -2.28 6.65 -12.70
N VAL A 292 -1.30 5.75 -12.58
CA VAL A 292 -0.34 5.47 -13.64
C VAL A 292 -1.02 4.83 -14.86
N ARG A 293 -1.89 3.84 -14.64
CA ARG A 293 -2.60 3.15 -15.72
C ARG A 293 -3.49 4.10 -16.52
N ARG A 294 -4.14 5.05 -15.85
CA ARG A 294 -5.11 5.98 -16.44
C ARG A 294 -4.50 7.30 -16.88
N TRP A 295 -3.20 7.51 -16.68
CA TRP A 295 -2.49 8.74 -17.04
C TRP A 295 -2.77 9.19 -18.48
N LYS A 296 -2.58 8.29 -19.46
CA LYS A 296 -2.77 8.60 -20.89
C LYS A 296 -4.21 9.02 -21.26
N ASN A 297 -5.21 8.70 -20.43
CA ASN A 297 -6.59 9.12 -20.67
C ASN A 297 -6.77 10.63 -20.45
N PHE A 298 -5.97 11.23 -19.56
CA PHE A 298 -6.06 12.66 -19.19
C PHE A 298 -4.90 13.48 -19.76
N PHE A 299 -3.73 12.88 -19.88
CA PHE A 299 -2.50 13.49 -20.40
C PHE A 299 -2.08 12.81 -21.70
N GLN A 300 -2.86 13.03 -22.77
CA GLN A 300 -2.64 12.39 -24.07
C GLN A 300 -1.30 12.79 -24.73
N GLN A 301 -0.87 14.03 -24.53
CA GLN A 301 0.32 14.61 -25.16
C GLN A 301 1.56 14.63 -24.25
N SER A 302 1.42 14.20 -22.99
CA SER A 302 2.50 14.27 -22.01
C SER A 302 2.79 12.87 -21.48
N GLU A 303 3.99 12.37 -21.74
CA GLU A 303 4.43 11.12 -21.15
C GLU A 303 4.69 11.28 -19.65
N LEU A 304 4.42 10.21 -18.90
CA LEU A 304 4.74 10.14 -17.49
C LEU A 304 6.26 10.00 -17.32
N LYS A 305 6.96 11.10 -17.00
CA LYS A 305 8.43 11.14 -16.93
C LYS A 305 8.97 10.23 -15.82
N TYR A 306 8.36 10.28 -14.63
CA TYR A 306 8.64 9.38 -13.53
C TYR A 306 7.34 9.06 -12.77
N PRO A 307 7.24 7.90 -12.10
CA PRO A 307 6.00 7.54 -11.41
C PRO A 307 5.73 8.43 -10.20
N PRO A 308 4.45 8.75 -9.91
CA PRO A 308 4.10 9.41 -8.66
C PRO A 308 4.29 8.45 -7.47
N SER A 309 4.49 9.03 -6.30
CA SER A 309 4.48 8.31 -5.03
C SER A 309 3.48 8.97 -4.10
N PHE A 310 2.73 8.17 -3.36
CA PHE A 310 1.80 8.64 -2.36
C PHE A 310 2.17 8.02 -1.01
N ASP A 311 2.15 8.83 0.05
CA ASP A 311 2.19 8.31 1.41
C ASP A 311 0.78 8.23 1.99
N GLY A 312 0.61 7.39 3.01
CA GLY A 312 -0.71 7.13 3.58
C GLY A 312 -0.66 6.95 5.09
N ARG A 313 -1.74 7.37 5.75
CA ARG A 313 -1.93 7.23 7.20
C ARG A 313 -3.36 6.84 7.53
N ALA A 314 -3.52 6.05 8.59
CA ALA A 314 -4.83 5.67 9.11
C ALA A 314 -5.06 6.28 10.50
N VAL A 315 -6.19 6.95 10.69
CA VAL A 315 -6.58 7.59 11.94
C VAL A 315 -7.94 7.06 12.40
N CYS A 316 -8.06 6.78 13.69
CA CYS A 316 -9.31 6.30 14.29
C CYS A 316 -10.11 7.44 14.90
N TYR A 317 -11.38 7.59 14.50
CA TYR A 317 -12.31 8.54 15.10
C TYR A 317 -13.45 7.81 15.84
N PRO A 318 -13.63 8.04 17.15
CA PRO A 318 -14.58 7.25 17.94
C PRO A 318 -16.05 7.64 17.70
N SER A 319 -16.34 8.90 17.38
CA SER A 319 -17.69 9.40 17.15
C SER A 319 -17.85 10.04 15.78
N THR A 320 -19.08 10.04 15.27
CA THR A 320 -19.44 10.73 14.02
C THR A 320 -19.33 12.25 14.17
N GLU A 321 -19.48 12.79 15.36
CA GLU A 321 -19.32 14.22 15.64
C GLU A 321 -17.87 14.68 15.50
N ILE A 322 -16.91 13.91 16.03
CA ILE A 322 -15.48 14.20 15.87
C ILE A 322 -15.09 14.07 14.40
N LEU A 323 -15.54 13.01 13.74
CA LEU A 323 -15.33 12.81 12.30
C LEU A 323 -15.84 14.01 11.49
N ARG A 324 -17.09 14.43 11.73
CA ARG A 324 -17.67 15.61 11.07
C ARG A 324 -16.88 16.87 11.37
N THR A 325 -16.40 17.03 12.60
CA THR A 325 -15.60 18.20 13.01
C THR A 325 -14.26 18.27 12.28
N THR A 326 -13.57 17.13 12.12
CA THR A 326 -12.35 17.01 11.32
C THR A 326 -12.54 17.55 9.92
N PHE A 327 -13.65 17.18 9.28
CA PHE A 327 -13.93 17.65 7.93
C PHE A 327 -14.65 19.00 7.90
N HIS A 328 -15.30 19.48 8.98
CA HIS A 328 -15.95 20.81 9.09
C HIS A 328 -14.98 21.97 9.34
N GLY A 329 -13.82 21.71 9.94
CA GLY A 329 -12.76 22.72 10.07
C GLY A 329 -12.21 23.18 8.72
N ASP A 330 -12.33 22.33 7.71
CA ASP A 330 -12.12 22.65 6.31
C ASP A 330 -13.47 23.13 5.74
N LYS A 331 -13.58 24.41 5.38
CA LYS A 331 -14.84 25.05 4.99
C LYS A 331 -15.60 24.23 3.93
N TRP A 332 -16.74 23.67 4.35
CA TRP A 332 -17.78 23.17 3.46
C TRP A 332 -18.46 24.36 2.77
N ILE A 333 -17.93 24.74 1.62
CA ILE A 333 -18.72 25.43 0.61
C ILE A 333 -18.60 24.53 -0.61
N ALA A 334 -19.73 24.03 -1.11
CA ALA A 334 -19.83 23.46 -2.45
C ALA A 334 -19.46 24.54 -3.49
N THR A 335 -18.17 24.86 -3.56
CA THR A 335 -17.53 25.57 -4.66
C THR A 335 -17.06 24.51 -5.63
N SER A 336 -16.97 24.89 -6.90
CA SER A 336 -16.59 24.13 -8.10
C SER A 336 -15.24 23.37 -8.05
N THR A 337 -14.67 23.19 -6.86
CA THR A 337 -13.39 22.54 -6.54
C THR A 337 -13.59 21.32 -5.61
N ILE A 338 -14.82 21.03 -5.19
CA ILE A 338 -15.18 19.90 -4.32
C ILE A 338 -15.74 18.76 -5.17
N ASN A 339 -15.09 17.60 -5.13
CA ASN A 339 -15.57 16.38 -5.78
C ASN A 339 -16.06 15.38 -4.72
N ILE A 340 -17.38 15.32 -4.54
CA ILE A 340 -18.06 14.31 -3.73
C ILE A 340 -18.46 13.17 -4.66
N THR A 341 -17.81 12.01 -4.54
CA THR A 341 -18.27 10.78 -5.19
C THR A 341 -19.12 10.00 -4.20
N LEU A 342 -20.43 10.04 -4.38
CA LEU A 342 -21.36 9.14 -3.69
C LEU A 342 -21.50 7.87 -4.53
N VAL A 343 -21.26 6.71 -3.92
CA VAL A 343 -21.77 5.46 -4.49
C VAL A 343 -23.27 5.46 -4.25
N SER A 344 -24.07 5.66 -5.30
CA SER A 344 -25.51 5.43 -5.23
C SER A 344 -25.75 3.93 -5.10
N GLY A 345 -25.89 3.45 -3.86
CA GLY A 345 -26.43 2.13 -3.57
C GLY A 345 -27.95 2.23 -3.48
N SER A 346 -28.64 1.56 -4.40
CA SER A 346 -30.03 1.10 -4.23
C SER A 346 -30.11 0.02 -3.17
#